data_AF-A0A955N8Y1-F1
#
_entry.id   AF-A0A955N8Y1-F1
#
_cell.length_a   1.000
_cell.length_b   1.000
_cell.length_c   1.000
_cell.angle_alpha   90.00
_cell.angle_beta   90.00
_cell.angle_gamma   90.00
#
_symmetry.space_group_name_H-M   'P 1'
#
loop_
_entity.id
_entity.type
_entity.pdbx_description
1 polymer ?
#
loop_
_entity_poly.entity_id
_entity_poly.type
_entity_poly.pdbx_seq_one_letter_code
_entity_poly.pdbx_strand_id
1 'polypeptide(L)' 'MDTQEGSQKTFKVHCDSCTQPFFVRFSLANPTAEGTAEVVVTCQYCQQDVLITIPEQYNEQDMFIRGLKSRLRTA' A
#
# COMPACT_ATOMS: atom_id res chain seq x y z
N MET A 1 6.79 -21.36 22.50
CA MET A 1 5.77 -20.42 22.00
C MET A 1 6.55 -19.31 21.35
N ASP A 2 6.93 -19.53 20.10
CA ASP A 2 7.84 -18.68 19.36
C ASP A 2 7.11 -17.41 18.92
N THR A 3 7.56 -16.29 19.46
CA THR A 3 7.16 -14.95 19.06
C THR A 3 7.65 -14.72 17.64
N GLN A 4 6.78 -14.92 16.64
CA GLN A 4 7.06 -14.49 15.27
C GLN A 4 6.99 -12.96 15.23
N GLU A 5 8.15 -12.33 15.36
CA GLU A 5 8.38 -10.93 15.06
C GLU A 5 7.90 -10.64 13.63
N GLY A 6 6.99 -9.68 13.51
CA GLY A 6 6.19 -9.45 12.31
C GLY A 6 7.02 -9.27 11.05
N SER A 7 6.82 -10.16 10.08
CA SER A 7 7.50 -10.12 8.79
C SER A 7 6.98 -8.96 7.94
N GLN A 8 7.47 -7.74 8.18
CA GLN A 8 7.15 -6.57 7.37
C GLN A 8 8.09 -6.46 6.18
N LYS A 9 7.59 -5.96 5.05
CA LYS A 9 8.40 -5.65 3.86
C LYS A 9 8.18 -4.23 3.41
N THR A 10 9.29 -3.54 3.11
CA THR A 10 9.27 -2.17 2.58
C THR A 10 9.42 -2.21 1.06
N PHE A 11 8.57 -1.46 0.36
CA PHE A 11 8.62 -1.30 -1.09
C PHE A 11 8.95 0.14 -1.42
N LYS A 12 9.88 0.33 -2.37
CA LYS A 12 10.18 1.64 -2.96
C LYS A 12 9.22 1.88 -4.12
N VAL A 13 8.48 2.97 -4.07
CA VAL A 13 7.47 3.36 -5.06
C VAL A 13 7.92 4.65 -5.71
N HIS A 14 7.78 4.74 -7.04
CA HIS A 14 7.99 5.98 -7.78
C HIS A 14 6.62 6.58 -8.08
N CYS A 15 6.43 7.86 -7.75
CA CYS A 15 5.21 8.57 -8.12
C CYS A 15 5.39 9.21 -9.49
N ASP A 16 4.59 8.81 -10.47
CA ASP A 16 4.66 9.41 -11.82
C ASP A 16 4.20 10.87 -11.86
N SER A 17 3.40 11.31 -10.88
CA SER A 17 2.88 12.68 -10.84
C SER A 17 3.90 13.71 -10.36
N CYS A 18 4.65 13.41 -9.29
CA CYS A 18 5.63 14.35 -8.71
C CYS A 18 7.07 13.89 -8.87
N THR A 19 7.30 12.72 -9.47
CA THR A 19 8.61 12.09 -9.73
C THR A 19 9.45 11.81 -8.48
N GLN A 20 8.88 11.99 -7.28
CA GLN A 20 9.56 11.71 -6.02
C GLN A 20 9.38 10.23 -5.66
N PRO A 21 10.48 9.50 -5.35
CA PRO A 21 10.37 8.17 -4.79
C PRO A 21 9.95 8.23 -3.31
N PHE A 22 9.12 7.29 -2.87
CA PHE A 22 8.73 7.12 -1.47
C PHE A 22 8.73 5.64 -1.08
N PHE A 23 8.57 5.36 0.21
CA PHE A 23 8.60 4.00 0.75
C PHE A 23 7.28 3.67 1.44
N VAL A 24 6.75 2.48 1.15
CA VAL A 24 5.55 1.94 1.79
C VAL A 24 5.88 0.61 2.46
N ARG A 25 5.25 0.34 3.61
CA ARG A 25 5.48 -0.88 4.39
C ARG A 25 4.20 -1.70 4.39
N PHE A 26 4.32 -2.98 4.08
CA PHE A 26 3.24 -3.96 4.18
C PHE A 26 3.64 -5.06 5.15
N SER A 27 2.69 -5.52 5.96
CA SER A 27 2.87 -6.69 6.79
C SER A 27 2.61 -7.95 5.96
N LEU A 28 3.29 -9.05 6.30
CA LEU A 28 2.99 -10.34 5.71
C LEU A 28 1.58 -10.78 6.15
N ALA A 29 0.65 -10.79 5.20
CA ALA A 29 -0.75 -11.18 5.42
C ALA A 29 -0.92 -12.69 5.31
N ASN A 30 -0.39 -13.29 4.23
CA ASN A 30 -0.49 -14.72 3.98
C ASN A 30 0.86 -15.29 3.50
N PRO A 31 1.63 -15.99 4.35
CA PRO A 31 2.96 -16.49 3.99
C PRO A 31 2.94 -17.55 2.87
N THR A 32 1.81 -18.23 2.66
CA THR A 32 1.70 -19.30 1.65
C THR A 32 1.06 -18.83 0.35
N ALA A 33 0.65 -17.56 0.25
CA ALA A 33 0.11 -17.01 -0.99
C ALA A 33 1.21 -16.93 -2.08
N GLU A 34 0.83 -17.27 -3.30
CA GLU A 34 1.68 -17.20 -4.48
C GLU A 34 1.01 -16.29 -5.51
N GLY A 35 1.80 -15.48 -6.20
CA GLY A 35 1.30 -14.52 -7.16
C GLY A 35 1.54 -13.07 -6.76
N THR A 36 0.88 -12.18 -7.47
CA THR A 36 1.02 -10.72 -7.32
C THR A 36 -0.36 -10.08 -7.20
N ALA A 37 -0.47 -9.07 -6.34
CA ALA A 37 -1.65 -8.24 -6.19
C ALA A 37 -1.34 -6.80 -6.59
N GLU A 38 -2.35 -6.11 -7.11
CA GLU A 38 -2.30 -4.67 -7.35
C GLU A 38 -2.89 -3.93 -6.15
N VAL A 39 -2.16 -2.96 -5.62
CA VAL A 39 -2.54 -2.17 -4.44
C VAL A 39 -2.39 -0.69 -4.74
N VAL A 40 -3.35 0.11 -4.27
CA VAL A 40 -3.30 1.57 -4.38
C VAL A 40 -2.62 2.13 -3.13
N VAL A 41 -1.61 2.96 -3.32
CA VAL A 41 -0.93 3.70 -2.25
C VAL A 41 -0.96 5.19 -2.54
N THR A 42 -1.17 6.01 -1.51
CA THR A 42 -1.15 7.47 -1.66
C THR A 42 0.28 7.99 -1.54
N CYS A 43 0.73 8.76 -2.53
CA CYS A 43 2.04 9.41 -2.49
C CYS A 43 2.08 10.48 -1.40
N GLN A 44 3.01 10.35 -0.45
CA GLN A 44 3.18 11.29 0.67
C GLN A 44 3.56 12.72 0.27
N TYR A 45 4.01 12.95 -0.97
CA TYR A 45 4.50 14.25 -1.43
C TYR A 45 3.43 15.05 -2.17
N CYS A 46 2.66 14.42 -3.05
CA CYS A 46 1.65 15.11 -3.87
C CYS A 46 0.21 14.63 -3.61
N GLN A 47 0.02 13.69 -2.68
CA GLN A 47 -1.28 13.16 -2.28
C GLN A 47 -2.08 12.54 -3.44
N GLN A 48 -1.39 12.11 -4.49
CA GLN A 48 -1.98 11.36 -5.61
C GLN A 48 -1.86 9.87 -5.34
N ASP A 49 -2.87 9.13 -5.77
CA ASP A 49 -2.90 7.68 -5.69
C ASP A 49 -2.01 7.07 -6.77
N VAL A 50 -1.26 6.04 -6.38
CA VAL A 50 -0.32 5.31 -7.23
C VAL A 50 -0.66 3.84 -7.14
N LEU A 51 -0.90 3.21 -8.28
CA LEU A 51 -1.10 1.76 -8.38
C LEU A 51 0.26 1.06 -8.39
N ILE A 52 0.47 0.10 -7.51
CA ILE A 52 1.70 -0.69 -7.41
C ILE A 52 1.39 -2.18 -7.42
N THR A 53 2.32 -2.97 -7.95
CA THR A 53 2.25 -4.43 -7.89
C THR A 53 3.15 -4.95 -6.75
N ILE A 54 2.56 -5.71 -5.83
CA ILE A 54 3.28 -6.36 -4.72
C ILE A 54 3.02 -7.87 -4.73
N PRO A 55 3.86 -8.71 -4.10
CA PRO A 55 3.54 -10.12 -3.91
C PRO A 55 2.26 -10.28 -3.09
N GLU A 56 1.42 -11.24 -3.48
CA GLU A 56 0.10 -11.46 -2.86
C GLU A 56 0.19 -11.78 -1.36
N GLN A 57 1.33 -12.29 -0.91
CA GLN A 57 1.66 -12.52 0.49
C GLN A 57 1.52 -11.27 1.38
N TYR A 58 1.64 -10.08 0.79
CA TYR A 58 1.57 -8.78 1.47
C TYR A 58 0.27 -8.02 1.16
N ASN A 59 -0.68 -8.65 0.47
CA ASN A 59 -1.96 -8.04 0.13
C ASN A 59 -2.94 -8.14 1.30
N GLU A 60 -2.91 -7.13 2.18
CA GLU A 60 -3.95 -6.96 3.20
C GLU A 60 -5.20 -6.39 2.51
N GLN A 61 -6.14 -7.27 2.11
CA GLN A 61 -7.39 -6.89 1.42
C GLN A 61 -8.28 -5.87 2.19
N ASP A 62 -7.92 -5.53 3.45
CA ASP A 62 -8.70 -4.69 4.37
C ASP A 62 -8.28 -3.21 4.41
N MET A 63 -7.28 -2.75 3.63
CA MET A 63 -6.90 -1.32 3.64
C MET A 63 -7.83 -0.41 2.81
N PHE A 64 -8.85 -0.96 2.16
CA PHE A 64 -9.87 -0.16 1.49
C PHE A 64 -10.86 0.39 2.53
N ILE A 65 -11.01 1.73 2.54
CA ILE A 65 -12.06 2.52 3.23
C ILE A 65 -11.67 3.11 4.60
N ARG A 66 -10.58 3.89 4.68
CA ARG A 66 -10.46 4.95 5.71
C ARG A 66 -10.04 6.34 5.20
N GLY A 67 -10.18 6.61 3.90
CA GLY A 67 -9.75 7.88 3.30
C GLY A 67 -10.76 8.65 2.44
N LEU A 68 -11.80 8.00 1.91
CA LEU A 68 -12.85 8.68 1.13
C LEU A 68 -13.84 9.42 2.04
N LYS A 69 -13.36 10.41 2.80
CA LYS A 69 -14.21 11.55 3.15
C LYS A 69 -14.18 12.50 1.96
N SER A 70 -15.04 12.18 1.01
CA SER A 70 -15.59 13.07 0.00
C SER A 70 -15.67 14.50 0.53
N ARG A 71 -14.75 15.36 0.11
CA ARG A 71 -14.98 16.81 0.12
C ARG A 71 -15.94 17.11 -1.01
N LEU A 72 -17.23 16.80 -0.82
CA LEU A 72 -18.28 17.52 -1.53
C LEU A 72 -18.21 18.97 -1.02
N ARG A 73 -17.45 19.83 -1.71
CA ARG A 73 -17.70 21.27 -1.67
C ARG A 73 -18.91 21.49 -2.58
N THR A 74 -20.10 21.47 -2.01
CA THR A 74 -21.24 22.11 -2.65
C THR A 74 -21.08 23.60 -2.44
N ALA A 75 -20.97 24.34 -3.54
CA ALA A 75 -21.02 25.80 -3.59
C ALA A 75 -22.41 26.31 -3.21
#